data_AF-W7EDU8-F1
#
_entry.id   AF-W7EDU8-F1
#
_cell.length_a   1.000
_cell.length_b   1.000
_cell.length_c   1.000
_cell.angle_alpha   90.00
_cell.angle_beta   90.00
_cell.angle_gamma   90.00
#
_symmetry.space_group_name_H-M   'P 1'
#
loop_
_entity.id
_entity.type
_entity.pdbx_description
1 polymer ?
#
loop_
_entity_poly.entity_id
_entity_poly.type
_entity_poly.pdbx_seq_one_letter_code
_entity_poly.pdbx_strand_id
1 'polypeptide(L)'
;MRLLRLDPDKRKWILEWFSGGETPVYAILPHTWGCSDDEVQFEDIQGGQKDYCDNSKPGYEKLRFCQEKTVTDGLTYFWIDTCCINKSSSAELQRSLASMFYWYRNSARCYVYLSDEYAFSKSRWFKRSWTLQELIAPTSIFFFSKEKAFLGNKKTLGSTISVVTQVPIRALQGLEVSYFTVDERLSWSQGRSATIPEDAAYSLMGIFGVDLLVLYADGDYDERKDIAFKTLKKAIAEKKIDEKEPHHVIRIGGASWSDLVRLSENDLQELDSDLQEYQKWLLGELPNQINKLTVWNSLLGELSEAAGVKMKELLEKHGVAYEDLSHLQPNMRPYDQAWARFSDEKLPVQTRVQALVENRWFFTRKNENVFTCITAARTLEDLMIWRKVWGK
;
A
#
# COMPACT_ATOMS: atom_id res chain seq x y z
N MET A 1 -15.83 2.42 11.08
CA MET A 1 -14.53 2.90 11.62
C MET A 1 -14.74 4.31 12.12
N ARG A 2 -14.07 4.73 13.20
CA ARG A 2 -14.11 6.15 13.60
C ARG A 2 -12.89 6.88 13.11
N LEU A 3 -13.06 8.12 12.68
CA LEU A 3 -11.94 8.98 12.31
C LEU A 3 -12.02 10.27 13.11
N LEU A 4 -10.85 10.81 13.42
CA LEU A 4 -10.66 12.05 14.15
C LEU A 4 -10.38 13.18 13.15
N ARG A 5 -10.94 14.35 13.41
CA ARG A 5 -10.57 15.61 12.75
C ARG A 5 -10.64 16.77 13.75
N LEU A 6 -10.02 17.89 13.40
CA LEU A 6 -10.22 19.16 14.10
C LEU A 6 -11.34 19.96 13.45
N ASP A 7 -12.27 20.49 14.25
CA ASP A 7 -13.21 21.53 13.83
C ASP A 7 -12.44 22.83 13.56
N PRO A 8 -12.46 23.38 12.33
CA PRO A 8 -11.68 24.57 12.00
C PRO A 8 -12.17 25.82 12.73
N ASP A 9 -13.47 25.91 13.02
CA ASP A 9 -14.10 27.10 13.60
C ASP A 9 -14.01 27.06 15.12
N LYS A 10 -14.34 25.91 15.71
CA LYS A 10 -14.38 25.74 17.17
C LYS A 10 -13.03 25.34 17.75
N ARG A 11 -12.08 24.88 16.90
CA ARG A 11 -10.81 24.26 17.30
C ARG A 11 -10.99 23.15 18.34
N LYS A 12 -12.02 22.32 18.13
CA LYS A 12 -12.33 21.16 18.97
C LYS A 12 -12.11 19.85 18.21
N TRP A 13 -11.66 18.83 18.93
CA TRP A 13 -11.51 17.49 18.38
C TRP A 13 -12.88 16.85 18.15
N ILE A 14 -13.14 16.37 16.94
CA ILE A 14 -14.39 15.72 16.54
C ILE A 14 -14.10 14.31 16.08
N LEU A 15 -14.74 13.35 16.74
CA LEU A 15 -14.69 11.94 16.38
C LEU A 15 -15.97 11.56 15.63
N GLU A 16 -15.82 11.07 14.40
CA GLU A 16 -16.95 10.73 13.53
C GLU A 16 -16.95 9.25 13.17
N TRP A 17 -18.14 8.65 13.12
CA TRP A 17 -18.31 7.25 12.74
C TRP A 17 -18.64 7.12 11.25
N PHE A 18 -17.91 6.24 10.56
CA PHE A 18 -18.12 5.92 9.16
C PHE A 18 -18.47 4.44 8.97
N SER A 19 -19.48 4.19 8.14
CA SER A 19 -19.81 2.87 7.62
C SER A 19 -18.84 2.50 6.48
N GLY A 20 -18.64 1.20 6.21
CA GLY A 20 -17.58 0.72 5.30
C GLY A 20 -17.64 1.27 3.86
N GLY A 21 -18.81 1.69 3.37
CA GLY A 21 -18.98 2.28 2.03
C GLY A 21 -18.73 3.79 1.95
N GLU A 22 -18.58 4.46 3.10
CA GLU A 22 -18.54 5.94 3.20
C GLU A 22 -17.26 6.43 3.89
N THR A 23 -16.26 5.57 4.03
CA THR A 23 -15.02 5.95 4.73
C THR A 23 -14.24 6.96 3.87
N PRO A 24 -14.02 8.20 4.34
CA PRO A 24 -13.30 9.23 3.58
C PRO A 24 -11.82 8.86 3.46
N VAL A 25 -11.07 9.59 2.64
CA VAL A 25 -9.61 9.46 2.62
C VAL A 25 -9.02 9.95 3.95
N TYR A 26 -8.18 9.15 4.58
CA TYR A 26 -7.61 9.46 5.91
C TYR A 26 -6.11 9.19 6.01
N ALA A 27 -5.48 9.88 6.97
CA ALA A 27 -4.15 9.54 7.47
C ALA A 27 -4.24 8.57 8.68
N ILE A 28 -3.17 7.86 8.98
CA ILE A 28 -3.12 6.96 10.13
C ILE A 28 -1.82 7.19 10.91
N LEU A 29 -1.91 7.17 12.25
CA LEU A 29 -0.77 7.40 13.14
C LEU A 29 -0.45 6.14 13.95
N PRO A 30 0.45 5.27 13.46
CA PRO A 30 1.10 4.29 14.31
C PRO A 30 2.01 5.01 15.31
N HIS A 31 1.97 4.60 16.57
CA HIS A 31 2.84 5.18 17.59
C HIS A 31 3.21 4.18 18.68
N THR A 32 4.30 4.47 19.37
CA THR A 32 4.64 3.75 20.59
C THR A 32 3.84 4.32 21.75
N TRP A 33 3.20 3.41 22.48
CA TRP A 33 2.39 3.74 23.65
C TRP A 33 3.32 4.24 24.75
N GLY A 34 3.00 5.40 25.33
CA GLY A 34 3.51 5.85 26.62
C GLY A 34 2.80 5.14 27.77
N CYS A 35 2.86 5.70 28.97
CA CYS A 35 1.99 5.24 30.06
C CYS A 35 0.52 5.48 29.68
N SER A 36 -0.40 4.64 30.17
CA SER A 36 -1.84 4.75 29.86
C SER A 36 -2.40 6.15 30.13
N ASP A 37 -1.91 6.78 31.20
CA ASP A 37 -2.34 8.09 31.68
C ASP A 37 -1.81 9.23 30.80
N ASP A 38 -0.76 8.95 30.01
CA ASP A 38 -0.20 9.92 29.07
C ASP A 38 -0.97 9.97 27.75
N GLU A 39 -1.62 8.88 27.36
CA GLU A 39 -2.32 8.79 26.07
C GLU A 39 -3.73 9.37 26.12
N VAL A 40 -4.14 9.98 25.02
CA VAL A 40 -5.53 10.40 24.81
C VAL A 40 -6.33 9.16 24.42
N GLN A 41 -7.33 8.82 25.23
CA GLN A 41 -8.20 7.67 25.04
C GLN A 41 -9.51 8.08 24.33
N PHE A 42 -10.30 7.08 23.94
CA PHE A 42 -11.60 7.30 23.32
C PHE A 42 -12.52 8.15 24.21
N GLU A 43 -12.51 7.89 25.51
CA GLU A 43 -13.37 8.55 26.49
C GLU A 43 -13.06 10.04 26.62
N ASP A 44 -11.81 10.44 26.37
CA ASP A 44 -11.39 11.83 26.43
C ASP A 44 -12.02 12.66 25.28
N ILE A 45 -12.16 12.07 24.09
CA ILE A 45 -12.55 12.82 22.87
C ILE A 45 -14.01 12.60 22.46
N GLN A 46 -14.63 11.47 22.81
CA GLN A 46 -15.96 11.08 22.32
C GLN A 46 -17.05 12.15 22.48
N GLY A 47 -16.95 13.01 23.51
CA GLY A 47 -17.91 14.08 23.76
C GLY A 47 -17.76 15.33 22.88
N GLY A 48 -16.70 15.42 22.07
CA GLY A 48 -16.44 16.57 21.19
C GLY A 48 -16.18 17.88 21.95
N GLN A 49 -15.82 17.80 23.23
CA GLN A 49 -15.66 18.97 24.10
C GLN A 49 -14.20 19.44 24.23
N LYS A 50 -13.24 18.60 23.82
CA LYS A 50 -11.81 18.85 24.02
C LYS A 50 -11.26 19.82 22.98
N ASP A 51 -10.62 20.88 23.46
CA ASP A 51 -10.00 21.91 22.63
C ASP A 51 -8.63 21.47 22.09
N TYR A 52 -8.25 22.02 20.95
CA TYR A 52 -6.92 21.82 20.33
C TYR A 52 -5.76 22.11 21.29
N CYS A 53 -5.95 23.13 22.13
CA CYS A 53 -4.96 23.61 23.10
C CYS A 53 -4.95 22.81 24.41
N ASP A 54 -5.76 21.75 24.55
CA ASP A 54 -5.74 20.90 25.74
C ASP A 54 -4.35 20.26 25.90
N ASN A 55 -3.77 20.43 27.10
CA ASN A 55 -2.46 19.93 27.50
C ASN A 55 -2.55 19.10 28.79
N SER A 56 -3.75 18.64 29.16
CA SER A 56 -3.98 17.80 30.35
C SER A 56 -3.29 16.44 30.27
N LYS A 57 -2.99 15.97 29.05
CA LYS A 57 -2.23 14.74 28.79
C LYS A 57 -1.14 14.98 27.74
N PRO A 58 0.07 14.43 27.91
CA PRO A 58 1.13 14.46 26.90
C PRO A 58 0.70 13.98 25.50
N GLY A 59 -0.25 13.04 25.43
CA GLY A 59 -0.74 12.45 24.19
C GLY A 59 -1.42 13.45 23.25
N TYR A 60 -1.93 14.59 23.75
CA TYR A 60 -2.49 15.64 22.88
C TYR A 60 -1.45 16.20 21.90
N GLU A 61 -0.17 16.13 22.24
CA GLU A 61 0.90 16.55 21.33
C GLU A 61 0.97 15.67 20.08
N LYS A 62 0.68 14.36 20.22
CA LYS A 62 0.63 13.42 19.10
C LYS A 62 -0.57 13.71 18.19
N LEU A 63 -1.70 14.09 18.77
CA LEU A 63 -2.90 14.49 18.03
C LEU A 63 -2.63 15.76 17.22
N ARG A 64 -2.03 16.78 17.85
CA ARG A 64 -1.63 18.02 17.16
C ARG A 64 -0.64 17.75 16.04
N PHE A 65 0.41 16.98 16.31
CA PHE A 65 1.36 16.55 15.29
C PHE A 65 0.66 15.87 14.11
N CYS A 66 -0.22 14.90 14.38
CA CYS A 66 -0.93 14.19 13.32
C CYS A 66 -1.85 15.12 12.54
N GLN A 67 -2.60 16.01 13.21
CA GLN A 67 -3.46 17.01 12.59
C GLN A 67 -2.67 17.96 11.68
N GLU A 68 -1.54 18.48 12.14
CA GLU A 68 -0.65 19.35 11.36
C GLU A 68 -0.19 18.67 10.06
N LYS A 69 0.24 17.40 10.14
CA LYS A 69 0.65 16.62 8.96
C LYS A 69 -0.52 16.27 8.05
N THR A 70 -1.65 15.89 8.61
CA THR A 70 -2.89 15.57 7.88
C THR A 70 -3.33 16.78 7.04
N VAL A 71 -3.36 17.98 7.61
CA VAL A 71 -3.71 19.22 6.88
C VAL A 71 -2.67 19.58 5.83
N THR A 72 -1.38 19.46 6.15
CA THR A 72 -0.29 19.75 5.19
C THR A 72 -0.40 18.91 3.93
N ASP A 73 -0.84 17.65 4.06
CA ASP A 73 -1.04 16.72 2.96
C ASP A 73 -2.44 16.81 2.32
N GLY A 74 -3.24 17.82 2.68
CA GLY A 74 -4.57 18.07 2.10
C GLY A 74 -5.66 17.10 2.59
N LEU A 75 -5.42 16.39 3.70
CA LEU A 75 -6.37 15.47 4.30
C LEU A 75 -7.16 16.15 5.42
N THR A 76 -8.36 15.65 5.69
CA THR A 76 -9.23 16.15 6.78
C THR A 76 -9.24 15.21 7.98
N TYR A 77 -9.21 13.90 7.71
CA TYR A 77 -9.41 12.86 8.71
C TYR A 77 -8.13 12.11 8.99
N PHE A 78 -7.97 11.68 10.24
CA PHE A 78 -6.92 10.75 10.61
C PHE A 78 -7.40 9.74 11.64
N TRP A 79 -6.65 8.65 11.81
CA TRP A 79 -6.96 7.58 12.74
C TRP A 79 -5.81 7.33 13.72
N ILE A 80 -6.15 7.11 14.98
CA ILE A 80 -5.24 6.69 16.05
C ILE A 80 -5.98 5.65 16.91
N ASP A 81 -5.37 4.49 17.14
CA ASP A 81 -5.99 3.36 17.84
C ASP A 81 -6.45 3.69 19.28
N THR A 82 -5.71 4.53 19.99
CA THR A 82 -6.01 4.92 21.38
C THR A 82 -7.32 5.68 21.53
N CYS A 83 -7.64 6.59 20.61
CA CYS A 83 -8.83 7.43 20.70
C CYS A 83 -9.92 7.12 19.67
N CYS A 84 -9.60 6.37 18.60
CA CYS A 84 -10.59 5.98 17.59
C CYS A 84 -11.27 4.64 17.89
N ILE A 85 -10.73 3.81 18.80
CA ILE A 85 -11.32 2.54 19.22
C ILE A 85 -11.89 2.68 20.63
N ASN A 86 -13.15 2.32 20.84
CA ASN A 86 -13.68 2.12 22.20
C ASN A 86 -13.19 0.76 22.71
N LYS A 87 -12.09 0.80 23.46
CA LYS A 87 -11.44 -0.39 24.02
C LYS A 87 -12.27 -1.03 25.15
N SER A 88 -13.20 -0.29 25.77
CA SER A 88 -14.13 -0.84 26.78
C SER A 88 -15.24 -1.70 26.17
N SER A 89 -15.51 -1.58 24.86
CA SER A 89 -16.44 -2.46 24.15
C SER A 89 -15.67 -3.64 23.53
N SER A 90 -15.80 -4.82 24.13
CA SER A 90 -15.14 -6.05 23.63
C SER A 90 -15.47 -6.36 22.17
N ALA A 91 -16.74 -6.20 21.78
CA ALA A 91 -17.19 -6.39 20.40
C ALA A 91 -16.53 -5.40 19.43
N GLU A 92 -16.32 -4.15 19.85
CA GLU A 92 -15.61 -3.17 19.05
C GLU A 92 -14.12 -3.42 19.00
N LEU A 93 -13.50 -3.73 20.13
CA LEU A 93 -12.09 -4.04 20.20
C LEU A 93 -11.76 -5.20 19.27
N GLN A 94 -12.49 -6.31 19.36
CA GLN A 94 -12.29 -7.48 18.49
C GLN A 94 -12.43 -7.12 17.01
N ARG A 95 -13.52 -6.42 16.64
CA ARG A 95 -13.72 -5.97 15.26
C ARG A 95 -12.61 -5.04 14.79
N SER A 96 -12.11 -4.16 15.66
CA SER A 96 -11.05 -3.21 15.33
C SER A 96 -9.72 -3.91 15.11
N LEU A 97 -9.33 -4.83 15.99
CA LEU A 97 -8.11 -5.63 15.85
C LEU A 97 -8.13 -6.47 14.57
N ALA A 98 -9.27 -7.09 14.24
CA ALA A 98 -9.45 -7.81 12.98
C ALA A 98 -9.40 -6.89 11.74
N SER A 99 -9.78 -5.61 11.88
CA SER A 99 -9.82 -4.64 10.78
C SER A 99 -8.53 -3.80 10.63
N MET A 100 -7.65 -3.78 11.63
CA MET A 100 -6.51 -2.87 11.68
C MET A 100 -5.61 -2.98 10.45
N PHE A 101 -5.26 -4.20 10.03
CA PHE A 101 -4.43 -4.39 8.83
C PHE A 101 -5.07 -3.77 7.59
N TYR A 102 -6.39 -3.94 7.43
CA TYR A 102 -7.14 -3.32 6.35
C TYR A 102 -7.14 -1.79 6.47
N TRP A 103 -7.32 -1.23 7.67
CA TRP A 103 -7.29 0.22 7.88
C TRP A 103 -5.90 0.83 7.61
N TYR A 104 -4.83 0.16 8.01
CA TYR A 104 -3.47 0.57 7.68
C TYR A 104 -3.22 0.51 6.17
N ARG A 105 -3.62 -0.57 5.51
CA ARG A 105 -3.47 -0.75 4.06
C ARG A 105 -4.20 0.32 3.24
N ASN A 106 -5.38 0.76 3.68
CA ASN A 106 -6.20 1.74 2.96
C ASN A 106 -5.96 3.20 3.40
N SER A 107 -5.06 3.44 4.34
CA SER A 107 -4.65 4.80 4.67
C SER A 107 -3.93 5.48 3.50
N ALA A 108 -4.21 6.77 3.26
CA ALA A 108 -3.50 7.54 2.23
C ALA A 108 -2.09 7.92 2.68
N ARG A 109 -1.92 8.16 3.99
CA ARG A 109 -0.68 8.54 4.64
C ARG A 109 -0.57 7.83 5.98
N CYS A 110 0.60 7.28 6.26
CA CYS A 110 0.94 6.69 7.55
C CYS A 110 2.08 7.50 8.18
N TYR A 111 1.81 8.19 9.29
CA TYR A 111 2.78 9.04 9.98
C TYR A 111 3.31 8.32 11.22
N VAL A 112 4.56 7.87 11.18
CA VAL A 112 5.20 7.22 12.33
C VAL A 112 5.91 8.28 13.15
N TYR A 113 5.41 8.53 14.37
CA TYR A 113 6.02 9.44 15.33
C TYR A 113 6.89 8.67 16.33
N LEU A 114 8.20 8.80 16.20
CA LEU A 114 9.19 8.13 17.04
C LEU A 114 9.48 8.96 18.29
N SER A 115 8.78 8.66 19.37
CA SER A 115 8.86 9.41 20.64
C SER A 115 10.12 9.14 21.46
N ASP A 116 10.93 8.13 21.09
CA ASP A 116 11.80 7.44 22.03
C ASP A 116 13.31 7.47 21.78
N GLU A 117 13.84 8.00 20.66
CA GLU A 117 15.29 7.89 20.41
C GLU A 117 15.88 8.99 19.50
N TYR A 118 17.20 9.23 19.66
CA TYR A 118 18.02 10.06 18.78
C TYR A 118 18.42 9.33 17.48
N ALA A 119 18.38 7.99 17.45
CA ALA A 119 18.77 7.18 16.29
C ALA A 119 17.60 6.32 15.78
N PHE A 120 17.23 6.52 14.51
CA PHE A 120 16.13 5.82 13.84
C PHE A 120 16.14 4.30 14.06
N SER A 121 17.28 3.65 13.85
CA SER A 121 17.42 2.19 13.92
C SER A 121 17.26 1.60 15.32
N LYS A 122 17.30 2.43 16.37
CA LYS A 122 17.19 2.00 17.77
C LYS A 122 15.81 2.21 18.37
N SER A 123 14.88 2.84 17.64
CA SER A 123 13.55 3.10 18.18
C SER A 123 12.85 1.80 18.60
N ARG A 124 12.17 1.83 19.75
CA ARG A 124 11.38 0.69 20.24
C ARG A 124 10.19 0.40 19.33
N TRP A 125 9.80 1.33 18.45
CA TRP A 125 8.78 1.07 17.44
C TRP A 125 9.10 -0.17 16.62
N PHE A 126 10.36 -0.42 16.25
CA PHE A 126 10.75 -1.62 15.51
C PHE A 126 10.74 -2.92 16.34
N LYS A 127 10.61 -2.82 17.66
CA LYS A 127 10.62 -3.94 18.60
C LYS A 127 9.24 -4.32 19.12
N ARG A 128 8.17 -3.60 18.77
CA ARG A 128 6.80 -3.94 19.19
C ARG A 128 6.14 -4.91 18.20
N SER A 129 5.29 -5.82 18.68
CA SER A 129 4.65 -6.80 17.80
C SER A 129 3.64 -6.16 16.83
N TRP A 130 2.73 -5.32 17.33
CA TRP A 130 1.70 -4.66 16.49
C TRP A 130 2.28 -3.76 15.40
N THR A 131 3.40 -3.10 15.65
CA THR A 131 4.01 -2.20 14.65
C THR A 131 4.52 -2.93 13.42
N LEU A 132 4.59 -4.26 13.43
CA LEU A 132 4.93 -5.04 12.23
C LEU A 132 3.85 -4.88 11.16
N GLN A 133 2.57 -5.06 11.49
CA GLN A 133 1.52 -4.82 10.49
C GLN A 133 1.40 -3.34 10.11
N GLU A 134 1.69 -2.43 11.04
CA GLU A 134 1.72 -0.98 10.76
C GLU A 134 2.87 -0.59 9.81
N LEU A 135 3.95 -1.38 9.81
CA LEU A 135 5.05 -1.27 8.85
C LEU A 135 4.71 -1.91 7.51
N ILE A 136 4.09 -3.09 7.51
CA ILE A 136 3.88 -3.87 6.29
C ILE A 136 2.68 -3.35 5.50
N ALA A 137 1.54 -3.15 6.15
CA ALA A 137 0.27 -2.91 5.48
C ALA A 137 0.20 -1.58 4.69
N PRO A 138 0.64 -0.43 5.21
CA PRO A 138 0.58 0.82 4.46
C PRO A 138 1.59 0.87 3.31
N THR A 139 1.14 1.40 2.18
CA THR A 139 1.99 1.67 1.01
C THR A 139 2.85 2.93 1.18
N SER A 140 2.40 3.87 2.01
CA SER A 140 3.03 5.19 2.18
C SER A 140 3.27 5.50 3.66
N ILE A 141 4.52 5.34 4.13
CA ILE A 141 4.92 5.61 5.52
C ILE A 141 5.99 6.71 5.57
N PHE A 142 5.80 7.66 6.48
CA PHE A 142 6.70 8.79 6.74
C PHE A 142 7.10 8.78 8.21
N PHE A 143 8.41 8.80 8.48
CA PHE A 143 8.95 8.73 9.82
C PHE A 143 9.37 10.10 10.31
N PHE A 144 9.04 10.39 11.57
CA PHE A 144 9.33 11.65 12.24
C PHE A 144 9.96 11.42 13.61
N SER A 145 10.89 12.30 13.99
CA SER A 145 11.47 12.30 15.33
C SER A 145 10.50 12.89 16.37
N LYS A 146 10.88 12.80 17.64
CA LYS A 146 10.20 13.46 18.75
C LYS A 146 10.11 14.98 18.58
N GLU A 147 11.09 15.60 17.93
CA GLU A 147 11.12 17.02 17.59
C GLU A 147 10.29 17.35 16.34
N LYS A 148 9.50 16.39 15.84
CA LYS A 148 8.68 16.46 14.62
C LYS A 148 9.49 16.63 13.33
N ALA A 149 10.80 16.38 13.37
CA ALA A 149 11.66 16.45 12.20
C ALA A 149 11.42 15.25 11.28
N PHE A 150 11.37 15.50 9.96
CA PHE A 150 11.21 14.43 8.98
C PHE A 150 12.50 13.62 8.84
N LEU A 151 12.42 12.31 9.09
CA LEU A 151 13.57 11.39 9.05
C LEU A 151 13.71 10.68 7.70
N GLY A 152 12.61 10.56 6.95
CA GLY A 152 12.55 9.83 5.69
C GLY A 152 11.24 9.04 5.54
N ASN A 153 11.08 8.39 4.40
CA ASN A 153 9.91 7.56 4.11
C ASN A 153 10.31 6.08 3.95
N LYS A 154 9.30 5.19 3.90
CA LYS A 154 9.49 3.74 3.73
C LYS A 154 10.41 3.38 2.57
N LYS A 155 10.33 4.11 1.45
CA LYS A 155 11.14 3.86 0.25
C LYS A 155 12.59 4.28 0.48
N THR A 156 12.82 5.49 0.98
CA THR A 156 14.18 6.02 1.19
C THR A 156 14.93 5.31 2.32
N LEU A 157 14.20 4.83 3.34
CA LEU A 157 14.78 4.13 4.50
C LEU A 157 14.70 2.60 4.38
N GLY A 158 14.29 2.06 3.21
CA GLY A 158 14.01 0.64 3.02
C GLY A 158 15.16 -0.29 3.44
N SER A 159 16.39 0.05 3.06
CA SER A 159 17.58 -0.73 3.45
C SER A 159 17.81 -0.72 4.96
N THR A 160 17.69 0.45 5.61
CA THR A 160 17.85 0.58 7.06
C THR A 160 16.76 -0.19 7.81
N ILE A 161 15.51 -0.06 7.36
CA ILE A 161 14.37 -0.79 7.94
C ILE A 161 14.57 -2.30 7.78
N SER A 162 15.02 -2.76 6.61
CA SER A 162 15.25 -4.18 6.35
C SER A 162 16.33 -4.76 7.30
N VAL A 163 17.43 -4.03 7.52
CA VAL A 163 18.46 -4.44 8.48
C VAL A 163 17.93 -4.50 9.91
N VAL A 164 17.13 -3.52 10.33
CA VAL A 164 16.63 -3.42 11.71
C VAL A 164 15.55 -4.46 12.01
N THR A 165 14.71 -4.77 11.02
CA THR A 165 13.51 -5.61 11.21
C THR A 165 13.63 -7.00 10.63
N GLN A 166 14.66 -7.27 9.83
CA GLN A 166 14.83 -8.48 9.03
C GLN A 166 13.70 -8.72 8.01
N VAL A 167 12.82 -7.73 7.80
CA VAL A 167 11.81 -7.77 6.75
C VAL A 167 12.50 -7.54 5.41
N PRO A 168 12.28 -8.40 4.40
CA PRO A 168 12.85 -8.22 3.07
C PRO A 168 12.45 -6.87 2.43
N ILE A 169 13.39 -6.22 1.74
CA ILE A 169 13.14 -4.94 1.03
C ILE A 169 11.92 -5.06 0.10
N ARG A 170 11.73 -6.21 -0.56
CA ARG A 170 10.57 -6.49 -1.42
C ARG A 170 9.23 -6.32 -0.69
N ALA A 171 9.10 -6.79 0.55
CA ALA A 171 7.89 -6.59 1.36
C ALA A 171 7.70 -5.11 1.71
N LEU A 172 8.79 -4.41 2.02
CA LEU A 172 8.76 -2.98 2.33
C LEU A 172 8.36 -2.12 1.13
N GLN A 173 8.68 -2.57 -0.09
CA GLN A 173 8.32 -1.90 -1.34
C GLN A 173 6.88 -2.16 -1.78
N GLY A 174 6.10 -2.95 -1.02
CA GLY A 174 4.68 -3.18 -1.27
C GLY A 174 4.37 -4.48 -2.00
N LEU A 175 5.33 -5.40 -2.12
CA LEU A 175 5.04 -6.77 -2.55
C LEU A 175 4.00 -7.38 -1.61
N GLU A 176 2.95 -7.99 -2.17
CA GLU A 176 1.90 -8.57 -1.37
C GLU A 176 2.45 -9.66 -0.44
N VAL A 177 1.95 -9.70 0.79
CA VAL A 177 2.42 -10.67 1.81
C VAL A 177 2.19 -12.13 1.40
N SER A 178 1.28 -12.39 0.46
CA SER A 178 1.02 -13.73 -0.11
C SER A 178 2.20 -14.31 -0.90
N TYR A 179 3.14 -13.49 -1.38
CA TYR A 179 4.34 -13.94 -2.10
C TYR A 179 5.46 -14.46 -1.20
N PHE A 180 5.24 -14.44 0.11
CA PHE A 180 6.20 -14.91 1.10
C PHE A 180 5.66 -16.18 1.74
N THR A 181 6.55 -17.14 1.97
CA THR A 181 6.19 -18.38 2.63
C THR A 181 5.66 -18.11 4.04
N VAL A 182 4.98 -19.09 4.62
CA VAL A 182 4.54 -18.99 6.01
C VAL A 182 5.74 -18.75 6.94
N ASP A 183 6.85 -19.46 6.73
CA ASP A 183 8.06 -19.33 7.53
C ASP A 183 8.73 -17.97 7.36
N GLU A 184 8.78 -17.41 6.15
CA GLU A 184 9.29 -16.06 5.93
C GLU A 184 8.47 -15.03 6.70
N ARG A 185 7.14 -15.09 6.63
CA ARG A 185 6.26 -14.16 7.35
C ARG A 185 6.35 -14.31 8.86
N LEU A 186 6.45 -15.54 9.37
CA LEU A 186 6.67 -15.79 10.80
C LEU A 186 8.04 -15.25 11.25
N SER A 187 9.07 -15.30 10.40
CA SER A 187 10.39 -14.78 10.74
C SER A 187 10.39 -13.26 11.01
N TRP A 188 9.47 -12.50 10.39
CA TRP A 188 9.37 -11.05 10.57
C TRP A 188 8.94 -10.62 11.98
N SER A 189 8.38 -11.53 12.77
CA SER A 189 8.04 -11.29 14.16
C SER A 189 9.21 -11.50 15.13
N GLN A 190 10.34 -12.04 14.65
CA GLN A 190 11.49 -12.31 15.50
C GLN A 190 12.09 -11.02 16.07
N GLY A 191 12.48 -11.06 17.35
CA GLY A 191 13.03 -9.91 18.05
C GLY A 191 12.01 -8.81 18.37
N ARG A 192 10.71 -9.07 18.19
CA ARG A 192 9.60 -8.20 18.63
C ARG A 192 8.98 -8.73 19.93
N SER A 193 8.48 -7.81 20.74
CA SER A 193 7.88 -8.05 22.05
C SER A 193 6.48 -7.44 22.12
N ALA A 194 5.60 -8.12 22.85
CA ALA A 194 4.26 -7.65 23.17
C ALA A 194 4.15 -7.43 24.68
N THR A 195 3.31 -6.48 25.10
CA THR A 195 2.99 -6.30 26.53
C THR A 195 2.01 -7.38 27.00
N ILE A 196 1.05 -7.72 26.15
CA ILE A 196 0.10 -8.82 26.35
C ILE A 196 0.63 -10.02 25.55
N PRO A 197 0.80 -11.21 26.17
CA PRO A 197 1.47 -12.33 25.50
C PRO A 197 0.79 -12.78 24.21
N GLU A 198 -0.55 -12.81 24.17
CA GLU A 198 -1.30 -13.25 23.00
C GLU A 198 -1.15 -12.31 21.79
N ASP A 199 -0.86 -11.02 22.03
CA ASP A 199 -0.63 -10.03 20.98
C ASP A 199 0.61 -10.35 20.13
N ALA A 200 1.53 -11.16 20.63
CA ALA A 200 2.65 -11.68 19.84
C ALA A 200 2.16 -12.49 18.63
N ALA A 201 1.02 -13.18 18.74
CA ALA A 201 0.38 -13.89 17.64
C ALA A 201 -0.71 -13.04 16.96
N TYR A 202 -1.54 -12.33 17.73
CA TYR A 202 -2.66 -11.54 17.16
C TYR A 202 -2.19 -10.43 16.23
N SER A 203 -1.04 -9.81 16.51
CA SER A 203 -0.44 -8.81 15.62
C SER A 203 -0.10 -9.34 14.21
N LEU A 204 -0.05 -10.66 14.01
CA LEU A 204 0.22 -11.31 12.72
C LEU A 204 -1.04 -11.66 11.93
N MET A 205 -2.23 -11.59 12.52
CA MET A 205 -3.47 -12.07 11.88
C MET A 205 -3.70 -11.44 10.51
N GLY A 206 -3.45 -10.13 10.37
CA GLY A 206 -3.61 -9.42 9.10
C GLY A 206 -2.55 -9.76 8.04
N ILE A 207 -1.33 -10.11 8.46
CA ILE A 207 -0.24 -10.52 7.56
C ILE A 207 -0.53 -11.89 6.93
N PHE A 208 -1.20 -12.76 7.67
CA PHE A 208 -1.69 -14.06 7.14
C PHE A 208 -3.12 -13.95 6.57
N GLY A 209 -3.79 -12.84 6.82
CA GLY A 209 -5.20 -12.62 6.51
C GLY A 209 -6.12 -13.65 7.17
N VAL A 210 -5.76 -14.20 8.33
CA VAL A 210 -6.56 -15.20 9.04
C VAL A 210 -7.47 -14.52 10.05
N ASP A 211 -8.66 -15.09 10.24
CA ASP A 211 -9.57 -14.64 11.28
C ASP A 211 -9.21 -15.34 12.59
N LEU A 212 -8.79 -14.57 13.58
CA LEU A 212 -8.51 -15.06 14.93
C LEU A 212 -9.52 -14.48 15.92
N LEU A 213 -10.08 -15.36 16.76
CA LEU A 213 -10.79 -14.93 17.95
C LEU A 213 -9.77 -14.39 18.97
N VAL A 214 -9.82 -13.08 19.22
CA VAL A 214 -8.97 -12.41 20.20
C VAL A 214 -9.49 -12.70 21.60
N LEU A 215 -8.73 -13.49 22.36
CA LEU A 215 -9.05 -13.86 23.74
C LEU A 215 -7.84 -13.58 24.63
N TYR A 216 -8.03 -12.69 25.59
CA TYR A 216 -7.05 -12.42 26.62
C TYR A 216 -7.41 -13.19 27.88
N ALA A 217 -6.44 -13.84 28.51
CA ALA A 217 -6.63 -14.46 29.81
C ALA A 217 -5.37 -14.36 30.66
N ASP A 218 -5.58 -14.39 31.98
CA ASP A 218 -4.49 -14.43 32.95
C ASP A 218 -3.72 -15.75 32.85
N GLY A 219 -2.43 -15.72 33.17
CA GLY A 219 -1.55 -16.89 33.17
C GLY A 219 -0.09 -16.53 32.96
N ASP A 220 0.76 -17.55 32.89
CA ASP A 220 2.17 -17.38 32.55
C ASP A 220 2.33 -16.79 31.13
N TYR A 221 3.26 -15.84 30.99
CA TYR A 221 3.43 -15.10 29.73
C TYR A 221 3.78 -16.03 28.57
N ASP A 222 4.73 -16.94 28.76
CA ASP A 222 5.20 -17.80 27.68
C ASP A 222 4.14 -18.86 27.33
N GLU A 223 3.44 -19.41 28.33
CA GLU A 223 2.31 -20.33 28.08
C GLU A 223 1.19 -19.67 27.27
N ARG A 224 0.76 -18.45 27.66
CA ARG A 224 -0.30 -17.71 26.95
C ARG A 224 0.11 -17.37 25.52
N LYS A 225 1.36 -16.96 25.34
CA LYS A 225 1.95 -16.68 24.03
C LYS A 225 1.96 -17.93 23.15
N ASP A 226 2.39 -19.06 23.69
CA ASP A 226 2.45 -20.34 22.95
C ASP A 226 1.06 -20.84 22.54
N ILE A 227 0.06 -20.69 23.40
CA ILE A 227 -1.35 -20.99 23.07
C ILE A 227 -1.81 -20.12 21.91
N ALA A 228 -1.54 -18.82 21.94
CA ALA A 228 -1.94 -17.91 20.87
C ALA A 228 -1.24 -18.26 19.53
N PHE A 229 0.05 -18.61 19.56
CA PHE A 229 0.77 -19.08 18.36
C PHE A 229 0.25 -20.42 17.83
N LYS A 230 -0.14 -21.36 18.70
CA LYS A 230 -0.79 -22.61 18.27
C LYS A 230 -2.09 -22.32 17.52
N THR A 231 -2.92 -21.41 18.04
CA THR A 231 -4.16 -20.98 17.38
C THR A 231 -3.88 -20.31 16.03
N LEU A 232 -2.90 -19.40 15.96
CA LEU A 232 -2.49 -18.76 14.71
C LEU A 232 -2.05 -19.79 13.66
N LYS A 233 -1.17 -20.73 14.03
CA LYS A 233 -0.67 -21.77 13.11
C LYS A 233 -1.79 -22.67 12.61
N LYS A 234 -2.76 -23.01 13.47
CA LYS A 234 -3.96 -23.76 13.07
C LYS A 234 -4.78 -23.00 12.03
N ALA A 235 -5.06 -21.72 12.26
CA ALA A 235 -5.82 -20.89 11.32
C ALA A 235 -5.10 -20.71 9.97
N ILE A 236 -3.77 -20.59 9.97
CA ILE A 236 -2.95 -20.55 8.75
C ILE A 236 -3.11 -21.85 7.95
N ALA A 237 -3.00 -23.00 8.62
CA ALA A 237 -3.13 -24.31 7.99
C ALA A 237 -4.54 -24.53 7.38
N GLU A 238 -5.59 -24.15 8.10
CA GLU A 238 -6.99 -24.27 7.62
C GLU A 238 -7.25 -23.41 6.38
N LYS A 239 -6.62 -22.24 6.28
CA LYS A 239 -6.77 -21.34 5.14
C LYS A 239 -6.01 -21.81 3.88
N LYS A 240 -5.19 -22.87 3.97
CA LYS A 240 -4.38 -23.40 2.85
C LYS A 240 -3.54 -22.33 2.16
N ILE A 241 -2.90 -21.48 2.97
CA ILE A 241 -2.14 -20.31 2.49
C ILE A 241 -1.03 -20.71 1.51
N ASP A 242 -0.47 -21.92 1.63
CA ASP A 242 0.59 -22.44 0.74
C ASP A 242 0.07 -23.09 -0.56
N GLU A 243 -1.23 -23.34 -0.73
CA GLU A 243 -1.77 -24.03 -1.92
C GLU A 243 -2.27 -23.07 -3.01
N LYS A 244 -2.32 -21.77 -2.75
CA LYS A 244 -2.63 -20.79 -3.79
C LYS A 244 -1.33 -20.38 -4.45
N GLU A 245 -1.00 -20.99 -5.60
CA GLU A 245 -0.12 -20.32 -6.54
C GLU A 245 -0.59 -18.88 -6.71
N PRO A 246 0.31 -17.89 -6.68
CA PRO A 246 -0.09 -16.50 -6.75
C PRO A 246 -0.68 -16.23 -8.14
N HIS A 247 -2.01 -16.28 -8.24
CA HIS A 247 -2.77 -15.91 -9.44
C HIS A 247 -2.71 -14.42 -9.77
N HIS A 248 -1.93 -13.64 -9.02
CA HIS A 248 -1.50 -12.32 -9.46
C HIS A 248 -0.10 -12.45 -10.03
N VAL A 249 0.06 -12.22 -11.32
CA VAL A 249 1.40 -12.02 -11.87
C VAL A 249 1.78 -10.59 -11.49
N ILE A 250 2.70 -10.41 -10.53
CA ILE A 250 3.29 -9.09 -10.28
C ILE A 250 4.02 -8.69 -11.55
N ARG A 251 3.93 -7.41 -11.92
CA ARG A 251 4.59 -6.91 -13.13
C ARG A 251 5.51 -5.75 -12.85
N ILE A 252 6.61 -5.68 -13.58
CA ILE A 252 7.40 -4.45 -13.80
C ILE A 252 6.98 -3.92 -15.17
N GLY A 253 6.24 -2.81 -15.20
CA GLY A 253 5.42 -2.47 -16.36
C GLY A 253 4.46 -3.61 -16.71
N GLY A 254 4.54 -4.13 -17.94
CA GLY A 254 3.83 -5.34 -18.37
C GLY A 254 4.56 -6.67 -18.14
N ALA A 255 5.83 -6.65 -17.70
CA ALA A 255 6.67 -7.84 -17.60
C ALA A 255 6.48 -8.62 -16.29
N SER A 256 6.32 -9.94 -16.36
CA SER A 256 6.13 -10.85 -15.22
C SER A 256 7.33 -10.89 -14.27
N TRP A 257 7.12 -10.43 -13.04
CA TRP A 257 8.13 -10.43 -11.99
C TRP A 257 8.61 -11.82 -11.61
N SER A 258 7.70 -12.81 -11.54
CA SER A 258 8.06 -14.18 -11.17
C SER A 258 9.03 -14.80 -12.17
N ASP A 259 8.93 -14.40 -13.44
CA ASP A 259 9.83 -14.88 -14.49
C ASP A 259 11.14 -14.09 -14.43
N LEU A 260 11.07 -12.77 -14.25
CA LEU A 260 12.25 -11.90 -14.12
C LEU A 260 13.19 -12.33 -12.98
N VAL A 261 12.66 -12.75 -11.84
CA VAL A 261 13.49 -13.19 -10.69
C VAL A 261 14.07 -14.59 -10.85
N ARG A 262 13.61 -15.37 -11.84
CA ARG A 262 14.15 -16.70 -12.16
C ARG A 262 15.32 -16.63 -13.13
N LEU A 263 15.54 -15.48 -13.76
CA LEU A 263 16.65 -15.26 -14.70
C LEU A 263 18.00 -15.35 -13.98
N SER A 264 18.97 -16.01 -14.63
CA SER A 264 20.35 -16.00 -14.16
C SER A 264 21.01 -14.64 -14.41
N GLU A 265 22.16 -14.37 -13.78
CA GLU A 265 22.87 -13.10 -14.01
C GLU A 265 23.31 -12.93 -15.47
N ASN A 266 23.57 -14.04 -16.19
CA ASN A 266 23.87 -13.99 -17.62
C ASN A 266 22.64 -13.60 -18.44
N ASP A 267 21.48 -14.21 -18.14
CA ASP A 267 20.22 -13.89 -18.82
C ASP A 267 19.81 -12.43 -18.56
N LEU A 268 20.06 -11.93 -17.34
CA LEU A 268 19.82 -10.54 -16.97
C LEU A 268 20.72 -9.55 -17.71
N GLN A 269 21.97 -9.91 -18.02
CA GLN A 269 22.86 -9.08 -18.85
C GLN A 269 22.45 -9.08 -20.33
N GLU A 270 21.94 -10.20 -20.83
CA GLU A 270 21.39 -10.27 -22.18
C GLU A 270 20.09 -9.44 -22.28
N LEU A 271 19.22 -9.53 -21.27
CA LEU A 271 18.03 -8.69 -21.15
C LEU A 271 18.38 -7.19 -21.14
N ASP A 272 19.42 -6.78 -20.41
CA ASP A 272 19.89 -5.39 -20.41
C ASP A 272 20.29 -4.93 -21.82
N SER A 273 20.96 -5.80 -22.59
CA SER A 273 21.40 -5.50 -23.96
C SER A 273 20.21 -5.36 -24.92
N ASP A 274 19.23 -6.25 -24.83
CA ASP A 274 18.02 -6.19 -25.65
C ASP A 274 17.15 -4.97 -25.30
N LEU A 275 17.04 -4.59 -24.02
CA LEU A 275 16.35 -3.37 -23.59
C LEU A 275 17.00 -2.11 -24.17
N GLN A 276 18.33 -2.05 -24.24
CA GLN A 276 19.05 -0.95 -24.88
C GLN A 276 18.82 -0.90 -26.40
N GLU A 277 18.72 -2.05 -27.06
CA GLU A 277 18.38 -2.11 -28.48
C GLU A 277 16.94 -1.63 -28.74
N TYR A 278 16.00 -2.06 -27.89
CA TYR A 278 14.62 -1.58 -27.93
C TYR A 278 14.55 -0.05 -27.72
N GLN A 279 15.31 0.50 -26.78
CA GLN A 279 15.42 1.95 -26.57
C GLN A 279 15.91 2.68 -27.83
N LYS A 280 16.97 2.17 -28.49
CA LYS A 280 17.50 2.77 -29.73
C LYS A 280 16.45 2.77 -30.83
N TRP A 281 15.72 1.68 -30.98
CA TRP A 281 14.62 1.59 -31.95
C TRP A 281 13.51 2.59 -31.64
N LEU A 282 13.08 2.66 -30.37
CA LEU A 282 11.99 3.52 -29.91
C LEU A 282 12.31 5.01 -30.11
N LEU A 283 13.56 5.42 -29.91
CA LEU A 283 13.99 6.83 -30.03
C LEU A 283 14.49 7.22 -31.42
N GLY A 284 14.97 6.25 -32.21
CA GLY A 284 15.58 6.53 -33.52
C GLY A 284 14.68 6.16 -34.69
N GLU A 285 14.20 4.91 -34.73
CA GLU A 285 13.48 4.40 -35.90
C GLU A 285 11.99 4.77 -35.87
N LEU A 286 11.35 4.69 -34.70
CA LEU A 286 9.93 5.01 -34.56
C LEU A 286 9.62 6.48 -34.97
N PRO A 287 10.38 7.52 -34.53
CA PRO A 287 10.13 8.90 -34.95
C PRO A 287 10.40 9.14 -36.45
N ASN A 288 11.35 8.41 -37.04
CA ASN A 288 11.63 8.47 -38.48
C ASN A 288 10.48 7.88 -39.32
N GLN A 289 9.78 6.89 -38.80
CA GLN A 289 8.56 6.37 -39.42
C GLN A 289 7.40 7.37 -39.27
N ILE A 290 7.30 8.07 -38.14
CA ILE A 290 6.30 9.12 -37.90
C ILE A 290 6.49 10.34 -38.84
N ASN A 291 7.73 10.83 -38.99
CA ASN A 291 8.03 12.04 -39.77
C ASN A 291 7.86 11.89 -41.29
N LYS A 292 7.77 10.65 -41.80
CA LYS A 292 7.56 10.38 -43.24
C LYS A 292 6.08 10.41 -43.66
N LEU A 293 5.16 10.70 -42.74
CA LEU A 293 3.72 10.44 -42.94
C LEU A 293 2.88 11.71 -43.08
N THR A 294 1.93 11.65 -44.03
CA THR A 294 0.98 12.73 -44.36
C THR A 294 -0.41 12.55 -43.75
N VAL A 295 -0.73 11.39 -43.14
CA VAL A 295 -2.05 11.08 -42.55
C VAL A 295 -1.90 10.51 -41.13
N TRP A 296 -2.30 11.29 -40.12
CA TRP A 296 -1.97 11.05 -38.71
C TRP A 296 -2.84 10.03 -37.96
N ASN A 297 -4.07 9.73 -38.40
CA ASN A 297 -5.06 9.10 -37.50
C ASN A 297 -5.16 7.56 -37.58
N SER A 298 -4.90 6.91 -38.71
CA SER A 298 -5.01 5.44 -38.82
C SER A 298 -3.69 4.72 -38.53
N LEU A 299 -2.56 5.27 -38.98
CA LEU A 299 -1.25 4.64 -38.87
C LEU A 299 -0.59 4.79 -37.49
N LEU A 300 -1.04 5.73 -36.65
CA LEU A 300 -0.53 5.90 -35.28
C LEU A 300 -0.91 4.71 -34.38
N GLY A 301 -2.07 4.10 -34.64
CA GLY A 301 -2.48 2.86 -33.99
C GLY A 301 -1.56 1.69 -34.36
N GLU A 302 -1.23 1.56 -35.65
CA GLU A 302 -0.33 0.50 -36.16
C GLU A 302 1.10 0.63 -35.61
N LEU A 303 1.66 1.84 -35.61
CA LEU A 303 2.98 2.12 -35.02
C LEU A 303 3.00 1.83 -33.52
N SER A 304 1.89 2.16 -32.84
CA SER A 304 1.78 1.94 -31.40
C SER A 304 1.63 0.46 -31.05
N GLU A 305 0.88 -0.29 -31.86
CA GLU A 305 0.78 -1.74 -31.77
C GLU A 305 2.13 -2.43 -32.04
N ALA A 306 2.86 -1.98 -33.06
CA ALA A 306 4.19 -2.48 -33.38
C ALA A 306 5.18 -2.32 -32.20
N ALA A 307 5.10 -1.21 -31.45
CA ALA A 307 5.91 -1.02 -30.25
C ALA A 307 5.58 -2.04 -29.15
N GLY A 308 4.29 -2.36 -28.95
CA GLY A 308 3.86 -3.40 -28.00
C GLY A 308 4.26 -4.81 -28.41
N VAL A 309 4.07 -5.16 -29.68
CA VAL A 309 4.50 -6.46 -30.24
C VAL A 309 5.99 -6.65 -30.03
N LYS A 310 6.80 -5.63 -30.35
CA LYS A 310 8.25 -5.71 -30.21
C LYS A 310 8.70 -5.85 -28.74
N MET A 311 7.99 -5.23 -27.79
CA MET A 311 8.25 -5.41 -26.35
C MET A 311 7.87 -6.81 -25.89
N LYS A 312 6.76 -7.34 -26.40
CA LYS A 312 6.32 -8.71 -26.13
C LYS A 312 7.35 -9.74 -26.61
N GLU A 313 7.78 -9.64 -27.86
CA GLU A 313 8.80 -10.52 -28.45
C GLU A 313 10.12 -10.47 -27.68
N LEU A 314 10.55 -9.27 -27.26
CA LEU A 314 11.73 -9.09 -26.43
C LEU A 314 11.62 -9.87 -25.12
N LEU A 315 10.52 -9.74 -24.39
CA LEU A 315 10.36 -10.40 -23.10
C LEU A 315 10.15 -11.92 -23.25
N GLU A 316 9.44 -12.35 -24.29
CA GLU A 316 9.27 -13.78 -24.60
C GLU A 316 10.60 -14.47 -24.93
N LYS A 317 11.55 -13.78 -25.57
CA LYS A 317 12.92 -14.27 -25.79
C LYS A 317 13.60 -14.70 -24.48
N HIS A 318 13.33 -13.98 -23.39
CA HIS A 318 13.87 -14.25 -22.05
C HIS A 318 12.96 -15.16 -21.21
N GLY A 319 11.90 -15.73 -21.79
CA GLY A 319 10.92 -16.52 -21.04
C GLY A 319 10.12 -15.71 -20.02
N VAL A 320 10.04 -14.38 -20.20
CA VAL A 320 9.29 -13.47 -19.31
C VAL A 320 7.92 -13.18 -19.92
N ALA A 321 6.85 -13.56 -19.23
CA ALA A 321 5.51 -13.25 -19.72
C ALA A 321 5.25 -11.74 -19.74
N TYR A 322 4.69 -11.23 -20.84
CA TYR A 322 4.32 -9.82 -21.01
C TYR A 322 2.81 -9.67 -21.19
N GLU A 323 2.22 -8.75 -20.43
CA GLU A 323 0.84 -8.33 -20.60
C GLU A 323 0.80 -6.85 -20.98
N ASP A 324 0.20 -6.55 -22.13
CA ASP A 324 -0.09 -5.16 -22.49
C ASP A 324 -1.25 -4.67 -21.63
N LEU A 325 -0.91 -3.86 -20.63
CA LEU A 325 -1.84 -3.22 -19.71
C LEU A 325 -2.68 -2.10 -20.37
N SER A 326 -2.52 -1.85 -21.68
CA SER A 326 -3.46 -1.02 -22.44
C SER A 326 -4.88 -1.63 -22.45
N HIS A 327 -4.98 -2.95 -22.29
CA HIS A 327 -6.22 -3.69 -22.20
C HIS A 327 -6.83 -3.66 -20.79
N LEU A 328 -7.31 -2.51 -20.33
CA LEU A 328 -8.40 -2.51 -19.34
C LEU A 328 -9.67 -3.02 -20.05
N GLN A 329 -9.79 -4.36 -20.04
CA GLN A 329 -10.89 -5.25 -20.44
C GLN A 329 -11.08 -5.54 -21.95
N PRO A 330 -10.78 -6.78 -22.40
CA PRO A 330 -11.12 -7.29 -23.73
C PRO A 330 -12.61 -7.60 -23.93
N ASN A 331 -13.45 -7.43 -22.89
CA ASN A 331 -14.88 -7.59 -23.04
C ASN A 331 -15.46 -6.29 -23.57
N MET A 332 -15.63 -6.22 -24.90
CA MET A 332 -16.42 -5.18 -25.58
C MET A 332 -17.68 -4.86 -24.77
N ARG A 333 -17.66 -3.72 -24.07
CA ARG A 333 -18.89 -2.99 -23.78
C ARG A 333 -19.01 -1.96 -24.89
N PRO A 334 -20.14 -1.89 -25.62
CA PRO A 334 -20.33 -0.80 -26.54
C PRO A 334 -20.21 0.52 -25.73
N TYR A 335 -19.49 1.49 -26.31
CA TYR A 335 -19.20 2.78 -25.67
C TYR A 335 -20.50 3.53 -25.32
N ASP A 336 -21.61 3.17 -25.95
CA ASP A 336 -22.97 3.66 -25.70
C ASP A 336 -23.38 3.53 -24.22
N GLN A 337 -23.03 2.46 -23.53
CA GLN A 337 -23.41 2.25 -22.12
C GLN A 337 -22.61 3.14 -21.17
N ALA A 338 -21.31 3.33 -21.42
CA ALA A 338 -20.49 4.26 -20.66
C ALA A 338 -20.89 5.71 -20.99
N TRP A 339 -21.15 6.02 -22.26
CA TRP A 339 -21.58 7.34 -22.69
C TRP A 339 -22.97 7.72 -22.15
N ALA A 340 -23.90 6.78 -22.12
CA ALA A 340 -25.22 6.95 -21.50
C ALA A 340 -25.10 7.24 -19.99
N ARG A 341 -24.23 6.50 -19.27
CA ARG A 341 -23.98 6.77 -17.85
C ARG A 341 -23.28 8.11 -17.59
N PHE A 342 -22.37 8.54 -18.47
CA PHE A 342 -21.75 9.86 -18.35
C PHE A 342 -22.77 10.99 -18.58
N SER A 343 -23.63 10.82 -19.58
CA SER A 343 -24.61 11.82 -20.03
C SER A 343 -25.87 11.90 -19.18
N ASP A 344 -26.14 10.90 -18.33
CA ASP A 344 -27.31 10.91 -17.44
C ASP A 344 -27.05 11.78 -16.20
N GLU A 345 -27.66 12.98 -16.19
CA GLU A 345 -27.55 13.94 -15.08
C GLU A 345 -28.20 13.47 -13.78
N LYS A 346 -29.00 12.41 -13.80
CA LYS A 346 -29.64 11.84 -12.61
C LYS A 346 -28.71 10.91 -11.83
N LEU A 347 -27.58 10.48 -12.42
CA LEU A 347 -26.62 9.60 -11.76
C LEU A 347 -25.65 10.37 -10.85
N PRO A 348 -25.14 9.74 -9.77
CA PRO A 348 -24.16 10.35 -8.89
C PRO A 348 -22.92 10.83 -9.66
N VAL A 349 -22.34 11.96 -9.23
CA VAL A 349 -21.13 12.57 -9.84
C VAL A 349 -20.01 11.55 -9.97
N GLN A 350 -19.77 10.73 -8.93
CA GLN A 350 -18.75 9.69 -8.95
C GLN A 350 -18.98 8.66 -10.08
N THR A 351 -20.23 8.23 -10.29
CA THR A 351 -20.61 7.28 -11.35
C THR A 351 -20.41 7.89 -12.73
N ARG A 352 -20.74 9.17 -12.90
CA ARG A 352 -20.54 9.90 -14.17
C ARG A 352 -19.07 10.11 -14.49
N VAL A 353 -18.26 10.46 -13.49
CA VAL A 353 -16.79 10.58 -13.63
C VAL A 353 -16.16 9.23 -13.94
N GLN A 354 -16.58 8.15 -13.27
CA GLN A 354 -16.13 6.80 -13.58
C GLN A 354 -16.49 6.40 -15.02
N ALA A 355 -17.71 6.73 -15.47
CA ALA A 355 -18.15 6.49 -16.84
C ALA A 355 -17.37 7.33 -17.88
N LEU A 356 -16.89 8.52 -17.53
CA LEU A 356 -15.99 9.32 -18.37
C LEU A 356 -14.62 8.63 -18.54
N VAL A 357 -14.05 8.12 -17.46
CA VAL A 357 -12.78 7.36 -17.48
C VAL A 357 -12.92 6.10 -18.34
N GLU A 358 -14.09 5.47 -18.31
CA GLU A 358 -14.42 4.29 -19.13
C GLU A 358 -14.66 4.62 -20.62
N ASN A 359 -14.83 5.90 -21.00
CA ASN A 359 -15.07 6.35 -22.39
C ASN A 359 -13.80 6.62 -23.21
N ARG A 360 -12.68 5.97 -22.87
CA ARG A 360 -11.41 5.99 -23.62
C ARG A 360 -11.58 5.77 -25.14
N TRP A 361 -12.39 4.78 -25.54
CA TRP A 361 -12.69 4.45 -26.94
C TRP A 361 -13.33 5.61 -27.72
N PHE A 362 -14.17 6.41 -27.04
CA PHE A 362 -14.83 7.58 -27.63
C PHE A 362 -13.81 8.68 -27.94
N PHE A 363 -12.89 8.96 -27.00
CA PHE A 363 -11.86 9.99 -27.17
C PHE A 363 -10.80 9.62 -28.21
N THR A 364 -10.47 8.34 -28.34
CA THR A 364 -9.49 7.86 -29.33
C THR A 364 -10.09 7.55 -30.70
N ARG A 365 -11.38 7.84 -30.92
CA ARG A 365 -12.09 7.56 -32.18
C ARG A 365 -11.91 6.11 -32.67
N LYS A 366 -11.99 5.14 -31.76
CA LYS A 366 -11.80 3.70 -32.01
C LYS A 366 -10.35 3.22 -32.23
N ASN A 367 -9.35 4.06 -31.99
CA ASN A 367 -7.94 3.67 -32.06
C ASN A 367 -7.37 3.49 -30.64
N GLU A 368 -7.83 2.50 -29.87
CA GLU A 368 -7.29 2.26 -28.52
C GLU A 368 -5.83 1.79 -28.52
N ASN A 369 -5.38 1.19 -29.62
CA ASN A 369 -4.01 0.72 -29.81
C ASN A 369 -2.97 1.85 -29.66
N VAL A 370 -3.35 3.13 -29.72
CA VAL A 370 -2.47 4.28 -29.46
C VAL A 370 -1.85 4.29 -28.06
N PHE A 371 -2.43 3.55 -27.10
CA PHE A 371 -1.89 3.44 -25.74
C PHE A 371 -0.85 2.33 -25.59
N THR A 372 -0.81 1.35 -26.50
CA THR A 372 0.13 0.22 -26.45
C THR A 372 1.60 0.67 -26.44
N CYS A 373 1.98 1.67 -27.23
CA CYS A 373 3.32 2.26 -27.22
C CYS A 373 3.67 2.89 -25.86
N ILE A 374 2.70 3.52 -25.21
CA ILE A 374 2.90 4.15 -23.90
C ILE A 374 3.12 3.06 -22.84
N THR A 375 2.34 1.97 -22.88
CA THR A 375 2.54 0.82 -22.00
C THR A 375 3.91 0.17 -22.22
N ALA A 376 4.31 -0.01 -23.48
CA ALA A 376 5.61 -0.58 -23.83
C ALA A 376 6.76 0.32 -23.37
N ALA A 377 6.68 1.63 -23.62
CA ALA A 377 7.67 2.61 -23.17
C ALA A 377 7.76 2.68 -21.62
N ARG A 378 6.63 2.59 -20.92
CA ARG A 378 6.60 2.52 -19.46
C ARG A 378 7.23 1.21 -18.95
N THR A 379 7.00 0.10 -19.64
CA THR A 379 7.62 -1.18 -19.31
C THR A 379 9.14 -1.12 -19.48
N LEU A 380 9.62 -0.52 -20.56
CA LEU A 380 11.04 -0.24 -20.78
C LEU A 380 11.63 0.60 -19.63
N GLU A 381 10.98 1.72 -19.29
CA GLU A 381 11.41 2.61 -18.20
C GLU A 381 11.51 1.86 -16.86
N ASP A 382 10.43 1.18 -16.47
CA ASP A 382 10.36 0.45 -15.21
C ASP A 382 11.42 -0.66 -15.12
N LEU A 383 11.65 -1.42 -16.22
CA LEU A 383 12.66 -2.48 -16.27
C LEU A 383 14.09 -1.93 -16.20
N MET A 384 14.38 -0.87 -16.93
CA MET A 384 15.72 -0.28 -16.93
C MET A 384 16.06 0.45 -15.61
N ILE A 385 15.07 1.03 -14.93
CA ILE A 385 15.21 1.54 -13.56
C ILE A 385 15.49 0.38 -12.60
N TRP A 386 14.71 -0.69 -12.70
CA TRP A 386 14.89 -1.90 -11.87
C TRP A 386 16.29 -2.49 -12.04
N ARG A 387 16.77 -2.62 -13.27
CA ARG A 387 18.12 -3.10 -13.61
C ARG A 387 19.24 -2.10 -13.34
N LYS A 388 18.91 -0.83 -13.04
CA LYS A 388 19.88 0.28 -12.87
C LYS A 388 20.77 0.50 -14.09
N VAL A 389 20.18 0.37 -15.28
CA VAL A 389 20.84 0.59 -16.58
C VAL A 389 20.38 1.86 -17.28
N TRP A 390 19.40 2.57 -16.73
CA TRP A 390 18.96 3.87 -17.26
C TRP A 390 20.06 4.93 -17.14
N GLY A 391 20.49 5.51 -18.27
CA GLY A 391 21.48 6.59 -18.32
C GLY A 391 22.95 6.17 -18.25
N LYS A 392 23.25 4.87 -18.40
CA LYS A 392 24.57 4.37 -18.82
C LYS A 392 24.60 4.26 -20.33
#